data_AF-K0ZJY9-F1
#
_entry.id   AF-K0ZJY9-F1
#
_cell.length_a   1.000
_cell.length_b   1.000
_cell.length_c   1.000
_cell.angle_alpha   90.00
_cell.angle_beta   90.00
_cell.angle_gamma   90.00
#
_symmetry.space_group_name_H-M   'P 1'
#
loop_
_entity.id
_entity.type
_entity.pdbx_description
1 polymer ?
#
loop_
_entity_poly.entity_id
_entity_poly.type
_entity_poly.pdbx_seq_one_letter_code
_entity_poly.pdbx_strand_id
1 'polypeptide(L)' 'MNNLPNCPKCNSEYIYEDGSLLVCPECAYEWN' A
#
# COMPACT_ATOMS: atom_id res chain seq x y z
N MET A 1 -2.98 -14.89 -8.47
CA MET A 1 -2.91 -14.22 -7.15
C MET A 1 -2.20 -12.89 -7.35
N ASN A 2 -2.96 -11.82 -7.55
CA ASN A 2 -2.39 -10.46 -7.62
C ASN A 2 -1.92 -10.10 -6.21
N ASN A 3 -0.65 -10.37 -5.92
CA ASN A 3 -0.02 -9.98 -4.68
C ASN A 3 0.30 -8.49 -4.83
N LEU A 4 -0.58 -7.62 -4.33
CA LEU A 4 -0.22 -6.21 -4.18
C LEU A 4 1.08 -6.15 -3.35
N PRO A 5 2.10 -5.38 -3.79
CA PRO A 5 3.40 -5.36 -3.14
C PRO A 5 3.27 -4.73 -1.77
N ASN A 6 3.67 -5.42 -0.71
CA ASN A 6 3.68 -4.89 0.67
C ASN A 6 4.26 -3.46 0.74
N CYS A 7 3.72 -2.66 1.67
CA CYS A 7 4.15 -1.29 1.85
C CYS A 7 5.66 -1.23 2.10
N PRO A 8 6.45 -0.49 1.29
CA PRO A 8 7.92 -0.50 1.43
C PRO A 8 8.41 0.16 2.72
N LYS A 9 7.56 0.92 3.41
CA LYS A 9 7.91 1.68 4.63
C LYS A 9 7.72 0.87 5.91
N CYS A 10 6.63 0.09 5.98
CA CYS A 10 6.28 -0.69 7.17
C CYS A 10 6.17 -2.20 6.90
N ASN A 11 6.33 -2.64 5.66
CA ASN A 11 6.11 -4.01 5.19
C ASN A 11 4.69 -4.53 5.45
N SER A 12 3.71 -3.64 5.57
CA SER A 12 2.31 -4.02 5.73
C SER A 12 1.78 -4.71 4.46
N GLU A 13 1.09 -5.83 4.65
CA GLU A 13 0.33 -6.52 3.61
C GLU A 13 -0.99 -5.80 3.27
N TYR A 14 -1.42 -4.88 4.14
CA TYR A 14 -2.66 -4.14 3.97
C TYR A 14 -2.37 -2.82 3.26
N ILE A 15 -2.87 -2.73 2.04
CA ILE A 15 -2.68 -1.58 1.15
C ILE A 15 -3.96 -1.45 0.37
N TYR A 16 -4.42 -0.23 0.21
CA TYR A 16 -5.60 0.07 -0.58
C TYR A 16 -5.23 1.06 -1.68
N GLU A 17 -5.89 0.94 -2.82
CA GLU A 17 -5.69 1.86 -3.93
C GLU A 17 -6.69 3.02 -3.78
N ASP A 18 -6.19 4.22 -3.53
CA ASP A 18 -6.94 5.48 -3.61
C ASP A 18 -6.76 6.08 -5.02
N GLY A 19 -7.68 5.73 -5.91
CA GLY A 19 -7.63 6.15 -7.31
C GLY A 19 -6.49 5.49 -8.08
N SER A 20 -5.37 6.19 -8.26
CA SER A 20 -4.15 5.69 -8.90
C SER A 20 -2.97 5.57 -7.93
N LEU A 21 -3.19 5.83 -6.64
CA LEU A 21 -2.17 5.73 -5.62
C LEU A 21 -2.46 4.53 -4.71
N LEU A 22 -1.43 3.76 -4.38
CA LEU A 22 -1.41 2.81 -3.29
C LEU A 22 -1.19 3.56 -1.97
N VAL A 23 -2.09 3.34 -1.02
CA VAL A 23 -2.05 3.94 0.30
C VAL A 23 -1.99 2.84 1.35
N CYS A 24 -1.06 2.96 2.27
CA CYS A 24 -0.95 2.07 3.42
C CYS A 24 -1.69 2.67 4.63
N PRO A 25 -2.72 2.01 5.20
CA PRO A 25 -3.49 2.50 6.33
C PRO A 25 -2.71 2.45 7.66
N GLU A 26 -1.64 1.65 7.76
CA GLU A 26 -0.83 1.57 8.99
C GLU A 26 0.10 2.77 9.18
N CYS A 27 0.67 3.28 8.08
CA CYS A 27 1.67 4.34 8.12
C CYS A 27 1.30 5.59 7.30
N ALA A 28 0.12 5.59 6.67
CA ALA A 28 -0.33 6.62 5.74
C ALA A 28 0.71 6.93 4.64
N TYR A 29 1.43 5.90 4.18
CA TYR A 29 2.36 6.05 3.07
C TYR A 29 1.62 5.91 1.76
N GLU A 30 1.81 6.86 0.84
CA GLU A 30 1.10 6.99 -0.43
C GLU A 30 2.15 6.87 -1.56
N TRP A 31 1.93 5.98 -2.53
CA TRP A 31 2.83 5.77 -3.68
C TRP A 31 2.06 5.26 -4.91
N ASN A 32 2.67 5.16 -6.10
CA ASN A 32 2.07 4.58 -7.30
C ASN A 32 2.95 3.45 -7.84
#